data_AF-A0A815EUV2-F1
#
_entry.id   AF-A0A815EUV2-F1
#
_cell.length_a   1.000
_cell.length_b   1.000
_cell.length_c   1.000
_cell.angle_alpha   90.00
_cell.angle_beta   90.00
_cell.angle_gamma   90.00
#
_symmetry.space_group_name_H-M   'P 1'
#
loop_
_entity.id
_entity.type
_entity.pdbx_description
1 polymer ?
#
loop_
_entity_poly.entity_id
_entity_poly.type
_entity_poly.pdbx_seq_one_letter_code
_entity_poly.pdbx_strand_id
1 'polypeptide(L)'
;LDKRLIPDVSYTQYLALDLEIDKHDMVIIDARQGSTKLKIALKAKISNYTHKVEKIGEKIQTFILSEGKMISYIKSLPTAKEVEQIHIEFCKNTTINQDDDNESLAPNDIDFYLQMNERPTVIDRISWDYLLEKSREITTFYNEQLYGPYKQGSEKLSNEKILFHDTCTTNIDGIFKENFLCKQTTDAGWFGKGLYFPSSSRYAIFYSKQHGEKIIYSLCSSVALGKMLHIKDRSYDGEDLHPDYNSHYIRVDKNSNNPITNDNDDYYKEYVVKNNEQVLPLYVIGLRRTSKFVLWRDAEIGSGENAQIFQILKGQYGFNIYASETSDEGIQLLKRKIQNNKKCVVITNGSNNGNEFAHECRKICSTIPILVYCRNVEYHQRWAFELGGTPAIKVTDNEMDIFEYINKILIET
;
A
#
# COMPACT_ATOMS: atom_id res chain seq x y z
N LEU A 1 -13.84 29.41 1.38
CA LEU A 1 -14.06 28.17 2.16
C LEU A 1 -13.14 28.22 3.36
N ASP A 2 -13.76 28.07 4.52
CA ASP A 2 -13.26 28.20 5.89
C ASP A 2 -11.89 27.50 6.10
N LYS A 3 -10.87 28.26 6.53
CA LYS A 3 -9.55 27.74 6.92
C LYS A 3 -9.68 27.02 8.27
N ARG A 4 -10.28 25.82 8.27
CA ARG A 4 -10.11 24.91 9.40
C ARG A 4 -8.73 24.28 9.26
N LEU A 5 -7.78 24.84 10.01
CA LEU A 5 -6.53 24.18 10.36
C LEU A 5 -6.88 22.74 10.74
N ILE A 6 -6.41 21.78 9.95
CA ILE A 6 -6.35 20.39 10.39
C ILE A 6 -5.45 20.44 11.65
N PRO A 7 -5.93 20.03 12.83
CA PRO A 7 -5.11 20.08 14.03
C PRO A 7 -3.84 19.26 13.78
N ASP A 8 -2.69 19.74 14.25
CA ASP A 8 -1.44 18.96 14.28
C ASP A 8 -1.71 17.65 15.02
N VAL A 9 -1.90 16.57 14.27
CA VAL A 9 -2.07 15.23 14.82
C VAL A 9 -0.69 14.61 14.89
N SER A 10 -0.16 14.40 16.10
CA SER A 10 1.19 13.85 16.29
C SER A 10 1.32 12.43 15.75
N TYR A 11 2.52 12.02 15.35
CA TYR A 11 2.81 10.65 14.91
C TYR A 11 2.35 9.60 15.91
N THR A 12 2.53 9.87 17.21
CA THR A 12 2.05 9.04 18.31
C THR A 12 0.56 8.78 18.24
N GLN A 13 -0.24 9.72 17.73
CA GLN A 13 -1.68 9.56 17.61
C GLN A 13 -2.09 8.73 16.38
N TYR A 14 -1.40 8.86 15.25
CA TYR A 14 -1.60 7.95 14.10
C TYR A 14 -1.13 6.54 14.43
N LEU A 15 0.05 6.42 15.03
CA LEU A 15 0.58 5.15 15.49
C LEU A 15 -0.39 4.51 16.50
N ALA A 16 -0.92 5.26 17.47
CA ALA A 16 -1.92 4.74 18.41
C ALA A 16 -3.22 4.31 17.71
N LEU A 17 -3.68 5.05 16.69
CA LEU A 17 -4.85 4.68 15.88
C LEU A 17 -4.61 3.40 15.07
N ASP A 18 -3.46 3.29 14.40
CA ASP A 18 -3.06 2.11 13.62
C ASP A 18 -2.86 0.88 14.52
N LEU A 19 -2.40 1.12 15.75
CA LEU A 19 -2.27 0.13 16.81
C LEU A 19 -3.59 -0.16 17.56
N GLU A 20 -4.67 0.56 17.27
CA GLU A 20 -5.96 0.45 17.98
C GLU A 20 -5.83 0.53 19.53
N ILE A 21 -4.91 1.35 20.02
CA ILE A 21 -4.66 1.62 21.44
C ILE A 21 -4.95 3.09 21.75
N ASP A 22 -5.34 3.38 22.99
CA ASP A 22 -5.42 4.78 23.43
C ASP A 22 -4.00 5.38 23.42
N LYS A 23 -3.82 6.54 22.77
CA LYS A 23 -2.53 7.22 22.72
C LYS A 23 -1.96 7.52 24.12
N HIS A 24 -2.82 7.67 25.14
CA HIS A 24 -2.40 7.96 26.51
C HIS A 24 -1.86 6.72 27.23
N ASP A 25 -2.16 5.54 26.70
CA ASP A 25 -1.66 4.25 27.14
C ASP A 25 -0.37 3.84 26.42
N MET A 26 0.11 4.64 25.47
CA MET A 26 1.35 4.40 24.73
C MET A 26 2.47 5.34 25.19
N VAL A 27 3.66 4.79 25.45
CA VAL A 27 4.88 5.52 25.80
C VAL A 27 6.01 4.99 24.92
N ILE A 28 6.64 5.85 24.13
CA ILE A 28 7.82 5.45 23.34
C ILE A 28 9.04 5.65 24.23
N ILE A 29 9.74 4.56 24.52
CA ILE A 29 10.83 4.49 25.50
C ILE A 29 12.21 4.62 24.85
N ASP A 30 12.34 4.26 23.57
CA ASP A 30 13.57 4.42 22.80
C ASP A 30 13.22 4.63 21.33
N ALA A 31 13.78 5.69 20.76
CA ALA A 31 13.73 6.04 19.36
C ALA A 31 15.11 6.59 19.01
N ARG A 32 15.95 5.80 18.34
CA ARG A 32 17.29 6.24 17.94
C ARG A 32 17.26 6.90 16.57
N GLN A 33 18.04 7.96 16.40
CA GLN A 33 18.19 8.64 15.12
C GLN A 33 18.70 7.68 14.03
N GLY A 34 17.96 7.61 12.91
CA GLY A 34 18.25 6.69 11.81
C GLY A 34 17.91 5.21 12.07
N SER A 35 17.30 4.88 13.21
CA SER A 35 16.86 3.52 13.55
C SER A 35 15.45 3.24 13.06
N THR A 36 15.21 2.00 12.66
CA THR A 36 13.87 1.45 12.37
C THR A 36 13.25 0.75 13.58
N LYS A 37 13.97 0.71 14.70
CA LYS A 37 13.53 0.11 15.96
C LYS A 37 12.89 1.17 16.84
N LEU A 38 11.64 0.89 17.25
CA LEU A 38 10.86 1.68 18.20
C LEU A 38 10.63 0.80 19.44
N LYS A 39 11.07 1.23 20.61
CA LYS A 39 10.66 0.58 21.87
C LYS A 39 9.45 1.30 22.42
N ILE A 40 8.36 0.57 22.64
CA ILE A 40 7.08 1.11 23.08
C ILE A 40 6.69 0.40 24.38
N ALA A 41 6.57 1.15 25.47
CA ALA A 41 5.91 0.72 26.69
C ALA A 41 4.42 1.04 26.57
N LEU A 42 3.59 0.09 26.99
CA LEU A 42 2.17 0.34 27.18
C LEU A 42 1.90 0.50 28.69
N LYS A 43 1.07 1.47 29.08
CA LYS A 43 0.69 1.63 30.49
C LYS A 43 -0.18 0.45 30.92
N ALA A 44 0.13 -0.09 32.10
CA ALA A 44 -0.32 -1.39 32.57
C ALA A 44 -1.84 -1.47 32.84
N LYS A 45 -2.63 -1.72 31.79
CA LYS A 45 -3.88 -2.49 31.83
C LYS A 45 -3.88 -3.52 30.68
N ILE A 46 -2.81 -4.31 30.62
CA ILE A 46 -2.46 -5.20 29.51
C ILE A 46 -2.76 -6.66 29.87
N SER A 47 -3.99 -6.95 30.28
CA SER A 47 -4.50 -8.33 30.26
C SER A 47 -5.41 -8.57 29.06
N ASN A 48 -6.03 -7.51 28.53
CA ASN A 48 -7.03 -7.61 27.44
C ASN A 48 -6.45 -7.34 26.05
N TYR A 49 -5.17 -6.98 25.95
CA TYR A 49 -4.55 -6.54 24.70
C TYR A 49 -3.54 -7.52 24.11
N THR A 50 -3.18 -8.62 24.78
CA THR A 50 -2.15 -9.57 24.28
C THR A 50 -2.46 -10.08 22.87
N HIS A 51 -3.71 -10.46 22.60
CA HIS A 51 -4.17 -10.87 21.26
C HIS A 51 -4.16 -9.71 20.24
N LYS A 52 -4.44 -8.47 20.68
CA LYS A 52 -4.33 -7.29 19.81
C LYS A 52 -2.87 -6.98 19.50
N VAL A 53 -1.97 -7.13 20.48
CA VAL A 53 -0.52 -6.92 20.40
C VAL A 53 0.16 -7.95 19.48
N GLU A 54 -0.26 -9.22 19.50
CA GLU A 54 0.20 -10.23 18.54
C GLU A 54 -0.26 -9.88 17.11
N LYS A 55 -1.53 -9.52 16.94
CA LYS A 55 -2.10 -9.06 15.65
C LYS A 55 -1.46 -7.76 15.13
N ILE A 56 -0.94 -6.93 16.03
CA ILE A 56 -0.16 -5.71 15.75
C ILE A 56 1.23 -6.07 15.19
N GLY A 57 1.92 -7.04 15.80
CA GLY A 57 3.19 -7.56 15.27
C GLY A 57 3.04 -8.14 13.85
N GLU A 58 1.90 -8.76 13.55
CA GLU A 58 1.54 -9.26 12.22
C GLU A 58 1.19 -8.15 11.22
N LYS A 59 0.56 -7.04 11.65
CA LYS A 59 0.23 -5.88 10.78
C LYS A 59 1.44 -4.99 10.48
N ILE A 60 2.37 -4.85 11.42
CA ILE A 60 3.58 -4.00 11.32
C ILE A 60 4.77 -4.77 10.73
N GLN A 61 4.67 -6.09 10.59
CA GLN A 61 5.49 -6.80 9.62
C GLN A 61 5.23 -6.21 8.23
N THR A 62 6.08 -5.25 7.84
CA THR A 62 6.44 -5.01 6.46
C THR A 62 6.55 -6.39 5.81
N PHE A 63 5.75 -6.66 4.79
CA PHE A 63 5.86 -7.91 4.04
C PHE A 63 7.22 -7.91 3.33
N ILE A 64 8.22 -8.45 4.01
CA ILE A 64 9.43 -8.93 3.36
C ILE A 64 9.02 -10.29 2.79
N LEU A 65 8.62 -10.27 1.53
CA LEU A 65 8.40 -11.52 0.82
C LEU A 65 9.74 -12.23 0.67
N SER A 66 9.75 -13.51 1.04
CA SER A 66 10.89 -14.40 0.82
C SER A 66 11.22 -14.48 -0.68
N GLU A 67 12.45 -14.08 -0.99
CA GLU A 67 13.22 -14.40 -2.20
C GLU A 67 12.46 -14.33 -3.54
N GLY A 68 11.97 -13.14 -3.90
CA GLY A 68 11.82 -12.76 -5.31
C GLY A 68 13.18 -12.39 -5.91
N LYS A 69 13.37 -12.58 -7.22
CA LYS A 69 14.57 -12.20 -8.01
C LYS A 69 14.87 -10.68 -8.03
N MET A 70 14.33 -9.92 -7.09
CA MET A 70 14.71 -8.55 -6.89
C MET A 70 16.06 -8.50 -6.18
N ILE A 71 17.00 -8.02 -6.98
CA ILE A 71 18.10 -7.16 -6.59
C ILE A 71 19.41 -7.86 -6.17
N SER A 72 20.31 -8.04 -7.14
CA SER A 72 21.72 -8.27 -6.83
C SER A 72 22.40 -6.99 -6.32
N TYR A 73 22.02 -5.81 -6.83
CA TYR A 73 22.71 -4.55 -6.53
C TYR A 73 22.38 -3.95 -5.15
N ILE A 74 21.11 -3.64 -4.83
CA ILE A 74 20.68 -3.22 -3.48
C ILE A 74 21.08 -4.24 -2.40
N LYS A 75 21.07 -5.55 -2.67
CA LYS A 75 21.61 -6.56 -1.73
C LYS A 75 23.14 -6.53 -1.62
N SER A 76 23.83 -6.04 -2.65
CA SER A 76 25.29 -5.86 -2.67
C SER A 76 25.77 -4.50 -2.14
N LEU A 77 24.86 -3.54 -1.90
CA LEU A 77 25.21 -2.23 -1.38
C LEU A 77 25.64 -2.39 0.09
N PRO A 78 26.89 -2.06 0.45
CA PRO A 78 27.38 -2.20 1.83
C PRO A 78 26.62 -1.32 2.84
N THR A 79 25.91 -0.30 2.35
CA THR A 79 25.25 0.76 3.13
C THR A 79 23.72 0.72 3.06
N ALA A 80 23.13 -0.08 2.17
CA ALA A 80 21.68 -0.27 2.15
C ALA A 80 21.32 -1.29 3.22
N LYS A 81 20.74 -0.81 4.33
CA LYS A 81 20.18 -1.70 5.36
C LYS A 81 18.74 -1.98 5.01
N GLU A 82 18.45 -3.22 4.63
CA GLU A 82 17.08 -3.70 4.57
C GLU A 82 16.46 -3.55 5.96
N VAL A 83 15.28 -2.95 6.03
CA VAL A 83 14.56 -2.79 7.29
C VAL A 83 13.88 -4.12 7.60
N GLU A 84 14.66 -5.07 8.10
CA GLU A 84 14.21 -6.46 8.28
C GLU A 84 13.01 -6.59 9.24
N GLN A 85 12.81 -5.62 10.14
CA GLN A 85 11.64 -5.54 11.02
C GLN A 85 11.64 -4.20 11.76
N ILE A 86 10.46 -3.59 11.95
CA ILE A 86 10.28 -2.66 13.09
C ILE A 86 10.21 -3.55 14.33
N HIS A 87 11.33 -3.65 15.03
CA HIS A 87 11.43 -4.49 16.22
C HIS A 87 10.78 -3.75 17.39
N ILE A 88 9.53 -4.09 17.69
CA ILE A 88 8.81 -3.58 18.86
C ILE A 88 9.11 -4.51 20.03
N GLU A 89 9.95 -4.05 20.95
CA GLU A 89 10.25 -4.76 22.20
C GLU A 89 9.31 -4.26 23.29
N PHE A 90 8.37 -5.10 23.74
CA PHE A 90 7.49 -4.79 24.85
C PHE A 90 8.18 -5.18 26.16
N CYS A 91 8.52 -4.19 26.98
CA CYS A 91 9.00 -4.45 28.33
C CYS A 91 7.83 -4.91 29.20
N LYS A 92 7.83 -6.19 29.62
CA LYS A 92 6.89 -6.67 30.66
C LYS A 92 7.27 -6.05 32.00
N ASN A 93 6.31 -5.35 32.62
CA ASN A 93 6.33 -4.99 34.05
C ASN A 93 7.69 -4.56 34.59
N THR A 94 8.29 -3.51 34.01
CA THR A 94 8.97 -2.58 34.91
C THR A 94 7.86 -1.76 35.54
N THR A 95 7.65 -1.96 36.84
CA THR A 95 7.07 -0.90 37.67
C THR A 95 7.90 0.32 37.33
N ILE A 96 7.34 1.25 36.55
CA ILE A 96 7.96 2.54 36.33
C ILE A 96 7.87 3.18 37.71
N ASN A 97 8.91 2.96 38.53
CA ASN A 97 9.08 3.71 39.76
C ASN A 97 9.10 5.16 39.29
N GLN A 98 8.20 5.97 39.84
CA GLN A 98 8.08 7.39 39.48
C GLN A 98 9.37 8.18 39.78
N ASP A 99 10.39 7.53 40.34
CA ASP A 99 11.65 8.10 40.80
C ASP A 99 12.88 7.68 39.96
N ASP A 100 12.74 6.82 38.95
CA ASP A 100 13.83 6.58 37.98
C ASP A 100 13.61 7.49 36.76
N ASP A 101 14.43 8.54 36.66
CA ASP A 101 14.60 9.48 35.54
C ASP A 101 15.06 8.79 34.23
N ASN A 102 14.54 7.60 33.90
CA ASN A 102 14.53 7.14 32.52
C ASN A 102 13.46 7.94 31.79
N GLU A 103 13.88 9.12 31.34
CA GLU A 103 13.15 10.10 30.56
C GLU A 103 12.23 9.41 29.55
N SER A 104 10.93 9.43 29.82
CA SER A 104 9.95 9.30 28.75
C SER A 104 10.29 10.40 27.74
N LEU A 105 10.74 10.02 26.54
CA LEU A 105 10.95 10.97 25.48
C LEU A 105 9.66 11.79 25.32
N ALA A 106 9.75 13.12 25.38
CA ALA A 106 8.58 13.93 25.12
C ALA A 106 8.14 13.65 23.67
N PRO A 107 6.84 13.80 23.31
CA PRO A 107 6.38 13.66 21.93
C PRO A 107 7.26 14.41 20.92
N ASN A 108 7.73 15.61 21.29
CA ASN A 108 8.62 16.42 20.49
C ASN A 108 10.03 15.82 20.32
N ASP A 109 10.54 15.13 21.33
CA ASP A 109 11.86 14.46 21.28
C ASP A 109 11.77 13.20 20.41
N ILE A 110 10.66 12.47 20.48
CA ILE A 110 10.40 11.31 19.60
C ILE A 110 10.35 11.76 18.14
N ASP A 111 9.61 12.83 17.86
CA ASP A 111 9.50 13.38 16.52
C ASP A 111 10.84 13.94 16.01
N PHE A 112 11.69 14.49 16.90
CA PHE A 112 13.06 14.93 16.62
C PHE A 112 14.01 13.76 16.36
N TYR A 113 14.04 12.75 17.23
CA TYR A 113 14.94 11.60 17.12
C TYR A 113 14.60 10.72 15.93
N LEU A 114 13.31 10.48 15.65
CA LEU A 114 12.90 9.74 14.45
C LEU A 114 12.93 10.60 13.17
N GLN A 115 13.20 11.91 13.31
CA GLN A 115 13.06 12.90 12.25
C GLN A 115 11.70 12.83 11.55
N MET A 116 10.63 12.53 12.29
CA MET A 116 9.30 12.33 11.71
C MET A 116 8.62 13.65 11.33
N ASN A 117 9.02 14.77 11.95
CA ASN A 117 8.65 16.11 11.49
C ASN A 117 9.36 16.49 10.18
N GLU A 118 10.43 15.76 9.81
CA GLU A 118 11.18 15.88 8.54
C GLU A 118 10.87 14.71 7.59
N ARG A 119 10.02 13.77 7.97
CA ARG A 119 9.50 12.69 7.11
C ARG A 119 8.05 13.00 6.82
N PRO A 120 7.69 13.40 5.60
CA PRO A 120 6.32 13.81 5.34
C PRO A 120 5.41 12.59 5.51
N THR A 121 4.59 12.62 6.55
CA THR A 121 3.38 11.82 6.61
C THR A 121 2.33 12.61 5.85
N VAL A 122 1.88 12.07 4.73
CA VAL A 122 0.47 11.77 4.40
C VAL A 122 0.51 11.22 2.97
N ILE A 123 0.77 9.92 2.84
CA ILE A 123 0.07 9.20 1.76
C ILE A 123 -1.39 9.21 2.22
N ASP A 124 -2.28 9.78 1.42
CA ASP A 124 -3.69 9.78 1.80
C ASP A 124 -4.20 8.33 1.91
N ARG A 125 -5.14 8.09 2.83
CA ARG A 125 -5.65 6.75 3.14
C ARG A 125 -6.11 5.99 1.89
N ILE A 126 -6.70 6.68 0.91
CA ILE A 126 -7.21 6.05 -0.32
C ILE A 126 -6.03 5.53 -1.17
N SER A 127 -4.97 6.32 -1.32
CA SER A 127 -3.75 5.91 -2.01
C SER A 127 -3.04 4.76 -1.30
N TRP A 128 -3.00 4.78 0.03
CA TRP A 128 -2.39 3.71 0.83
C TRP A 128 -3.19 2.39 0.74
N ASP A 129 -4.50 2.45 0.95
CA ASP A 129 -5.40 1.29 0.83
C ASP A 129 -5.31 0.68 -0.58
N TYR A 130 -5.22 1.52 -1.61
CA TYR A 130 -5.03 1.07 -2.98
C TYR A 130 -3.68 0.35 -3.16
N LEU A 131 -2.59 0.87 -2.61
CA LEU A 131 -1.28 0.24 -2.70
C LEU A 131 -1.29 -1.11 -2.00
N LEU A 132 -1.75 -1.20 -0.75
CA LEU A 132 -1.88 -2.47 -0.02
C LEU A 132 -2.69 -3.51 -0.79
N GLU A 133 -3.79 -3.09 -1.42
CA GLU A 133 -4.65 -3.98 -2.19
C GLU A 133 -4.00 -4.54 -3.48
N LYS A 134 -3.03 -3.81 -4.04
CA LYS A 134 -2.37 -4.13 -5.32
C LYS A 134 -0.94 -4.61 -5.17
N SER A 135 -0.29 -4.32 -4.05
CA SER A 135 1.08 -4.67 -3.76
C SER A 135 1.17 -6.15 -3.43
N ARG A 136 2.23 -6.77 -3.92
CA ARG A 136 2.70 -8.04 -3.36
C ARG A 136 3.80 -7.81 -2.36
N GLU A 137 4.63 -6.81 -2.64
CA GLU A 137 5.82 -6.51 -1.88
C GLU A 137 5.86 -5.01 -1.61
N ILE A 138 6.10 -4.64 -0.37
CA ILE A 138 6.42 -3.27 0.02
C ILE A 138 7.75 -3.37 0.74
N THR A 139 8.77 -2.73 0.17
CA THR A 139 10.10 -2.72 0.75
C THR A 139 10.47 -1.28 1.07
N THR A 140 10.89 -1.05 2.31
CA THR A 140 11.33 0.26 2.78
C THR A 140 12.85 0.36 2.64
N PHE A 141 13.36 1.48 2.16
CA PHE A 141 14.80 1.66 1.94
C PHE A 141 15.32 2.90 2.65
N TYR A 142 16.51 2.79 3.20
CA TYR A 142 17.30 3.93 3.63
C TYR A 142 18.61 3.93 2.85
N ASN A 143 18.84 4.99 2.07
CA ASN A 143 20.08 5.19 1.34
C ASN A 143 20.75 6.47 1.85
N GLU A 144 21.74 6.31 2.73
CA GLU A 144 22.49 7.41 3.32
C GLU A 144 23.17 8.30 2.28
N GLN A 145 23.60 7.72 1.14
CA GLN A 145 24.23 8.47 0.05
C GLN A 145 23.26 9.41 -0.66
N LEU A 146 21.97 9.08 -0.67
CA LEU A 146 20.92 9.95 -1.22
C LEU A 146 20.41 10.95 -0.19
N TYR A 147 20.40 10.57 1.08
CA TYR A 147 19.90 11.42 2.16
C TYR A 147 20.74 12.68 2.36
N GLY A 148 22.07 12.59 2.33
CA GLY A 148 22.95 13.76 2.50
C GLY A 148 22.69 14.88 1.47
N PRO A 149 22.77 14.60 0.16
CA PRO A 149 22.42 15.55 -0.90
C PRO A 149 20.99 16.05 -0.79
N TYR A 150 20.04 15.15 -0.50
CA TYR A 150 18.64 15.54 -0.29
C TYR A 150 18.49 16.57 0.82
N LYS A 151 19.05 16.30 2.00
CA LYS A 151 18.97 17.20 3.16
C LYS A 151 19.56 18.57 2.84
N GLN A 152 20.73 18.62 2.21
CA GLN A 152 21.35 19.88 1.82
C GLN A 152 20.52 20.67 0.79
N GLY A 153 19.85 19.97 -0.13
CA GLY A 153 18.96 20.55 -1.12
C GLY A 153 17.63 21.01 -0.52
N SER A 154 17.03 20.18 0.33
CA SER A 154 15.70 20.37 0.91
C SER A 154 15.68 21.38 2.06
N GLU A 155 16.75 21.52 2.85
CA GLU A 155 16.85 22.53 3.92
C GLU A 155 16.59 23.96 3.43
N LYS A 156 16.84 24.22 2.14
CA LYS A 156 16.62 25.54 1.50
C LYS A 156 15.23 25.68 0.87
N LEU A 157 14.44 24.61 0.86
CA LEU A 157 13.17 24.51 0.17
C LEU A 157 12.06 24.19 1.16
N SER A 158 10.92 24.86 1.03
CA SER A 158 9.72 24.54 1.79
C SER A 158 8.80 23.58 1.01
N ASN A 159 7.69 23.15 1.62
CA ASN A 159 6.62 22.39 0.96
C ASN A 159 7.06 21.01 0.45
N GLU A 160 7.56 20.20 1.37
CA GLU A 160 7.86 18.79 1.14
C GLU A 160 6.58 17.96 1.01
N LYS A 161 6.58 16.97 0.12
CA LYS A 161 5.45 16.06 -0.08
C LYS A 161 5.93 14.64 -0.33
N ILE A 162 5.11 13.67 0.09
CA ILE A 162 5.21 12.30 -0.43
C ILE A 162 4.50 12.22 -1.76
N LEU A 163 5.25 11.84 -2.79
CA LEU A 163 4.74 11.69 -4.14
C LEU A 163 5.20 10.36 -4.75
N PHE A 164 4.56 9.98 -5.85
CA PHE A 164 4.79 8.71 -6.50
C PHE A 164 5.59 8.89 -7.78
N HIS A 165 6.44 7.91 -8.08
CA HIS A 165 7.10 7.79 -9.36
C HIS A 165 7.15 6.32 -9.74
N ASP A 166 6.42 5.96 -10.81
CA ASP A 166 6.37 4.58 -11.26
C ASP A 166 7.38 4.35 -12.36
N THR A 167 8.10 3.23 -12.27
CA THR A 167 9.19 2.91 -13.18
C THR A 167 9.27 1.40 -13.43
N CYS A 168 10.10 0.99 -14.39
CA CYS A 168 10.35 -0.41 -14.71
C CYS A 168 11.51 -0.97 -13.90
N THR A 169 11.61 -2.31 -13.84
CA THR A 169 12.67 -3.02 -13.10
C THR A 169 14.06 -2.49 -13.37
N THR A 170 14.38 -2.28 -14.65
CA THR A 170 15.72 -1.88 -15.12
C THR A 170 16.15 -0.51 -14.62
N ASN A 171 15.19 0.37 -14.31
CA ASN A 171 15.47 1.76 -13.93
C ASN A 171 15.66 1.92 -12.42
N ILE A 172 15.11 1.01 -11.61
CA ILE A 172 15.20 1.07 -10.15
C ILE A 172 16.65 1.02 -9.68
N ASP A 173 17.42 0.05 -10.19
CA ASP A 173 18.83 -0.08 -9.79
C ASP A 173 19.60 1.20 -10.11
N GLY A 174 19.34 1.81 -11.27
CA GLY A 174 19.91 3.10 -11.66
C GLY A 174 19.51 4.23 -10.70
N ILE A 175 18.22 4.34 -10.35
CA ILE A 175 17.73 5.37 -9.43
C ILE A 175 18.36 5.22 -8.04
N PHE A 176 18.50 4.01 -7.51
CA PHE A 176 19.13 3.83 -6.20
C PHE A 176 20.65 3.97 -6.21
N LYS A 177 21.29 3.73 -7.36
CA LYS A 177 22.74 3.88 -7.54
C LYS A 177 23.18 5.32 -7.79
N GLU A 178 22.45 6.03 -8.64
CA GLU A 178 22.87 7.33 -9.22
C GLU A 178 21.88 8.45 -8.92
N ASN A 179 20.85 8.18 -8.11
CA ASN A 179 19.65 9.02 -7.95
C ASN A 179 18.88 9.14 -9.28
N PHE A 180 17.76 9.88 -9.27
CA PHE A 180 17.05 10.24 -10.48
C PHE A 180 17.96 11.03 -11.45
N LEU A 181 18.01 10.63 -12.72
CA LEU A 181 18.81 11.31 -13.73
C LEU A 181 17.99 12.40 -14.44
N CYS A 182 18.25 13.67 -14.12
CA CYS A 182 17.44 14.78 -14.64
C CYS A 182 17.81 15.23 -16.07
N LYS A 183 18.99 14.84 -16.58
CA LYS A 183 19.54 15.30 -17.87
C LYS A 183 19.39 14.32 -19.03
N GLN A 184 18.81 13.15 -18.78
CA GLN A 184 18.59 12.10 -19.77
C GLN A 184 17.12 11.71 -19.81
N THR A 185 16.22 12.69 -19.92
CA THR A 185 14.80 12.38 -20.08
C THR A 185 14.61 11.71 -21.44
N THR A 186 13.89 10.59 -21.44
CA THR A 186 13.51 9.87 -22.65
C THR A 186 12.43 10.60 -23.45
N ASP A 187 11.76 11.58 -22.83
CA ASP A 187 10.76 12.44 -23.43
C ASP A 187 11.15 13.92 -23.34
N ALA A 188 10.45 14.76 -24.10
CA ALA A 188 10.67 16.20 -24.14
C ALA A 188 10.24 16.92 -22.85
N GLY A 189 9.45 16.28 -21.98
CA GLY A 189 8.84 16.90 -20.80
C GLY A 189 7.64 17.78 -21.15
N TRP A 190 6.43 17.23 -20.97
CA TRP A 190 5.14 17.87 -21.26
C TRP A 190 4.85 19.18 -20.52
N PHE A 191 5.39 19.31 -19.30
CA PHE A 191 5.24 20.48 -18.44
C PHE A 191 6.62 20.98 -17.99
N GLY A 192 7.62 20.77 -18.84
CA GLY A 192 9.01 21.13 -18.62
C GLY A 192 9.92 19.92 -18.44
N LYS A 193 11.20 20.08 -18.77
CA LYS A 193 12.25 19.08 -18.61
C LYS A 193 12.63 18.91 -17.14
N GLY A 194 12.15 17.84 -16.52
CA GLY A 194 12.42 17.54 -15.11
C GLY A 194 11.92 16.17 -14.70
N LEU A 195 11.88 15.94 -13.39
CA LEU A 195 11.42 14.69 -12.80
C LEU A 195 9.95 14.80 -12.40
N TYR A 196 9.13 13.88 -12.90
CA TYR A 196 7.68 13.90 -12.74
C TYR A 196 7.24 13.06 -11.54
N PHE A 197 6.41 13.66 -10.70
CA PHE A 197 5.91 13.09 -9.46
C PHE A 197 4.41 13.38 -9.30
N PRO A 198 3.52 12.47 -9.68
CA PRO A 198 2.12 12.54 -9.34
C PRO A 198 1.84 12.35 -7.85
N SER A 199 0.78 12.97 -7.33
CA SER A 199 0.30 12.72 -5.97
C SER A 199 -0.55 11.45 -5.84
N SER A 200 -0.86 10.78 -6.94
CA SER A 200 -1.71 9.59 -6.95
C SER A 200 -0.96 8.41 -7.56
N SER A 201 -0.82 7.33 -6.80
CA SER A 201 -0.23 6.08 -7.28
C SER A 201 -1.02 5.51 -8.46
N ARG A 202 -2.35 5.65 -8.48
CA ARG A 202 -3.19 5.23 -9.60
C ARG A 202 -2.83 5.93 -10.91
N TYR A 203 -2.50 7.21 -10.83
CA TYR A 203 -2.07 8.00 -11.99
C TYR A 203 -0.62 7.65 -12.39
N ALA A 204 0.29 7.50 -11.42
CA ALA A 204 1.65 7.03 -11.68
C ALA A 204 1.68 5.70 -12.45
N ILE A 205 0.85 4.73 -12.03
CA ILE A 205 0.72 3.39 -12.67
C ILE A 205 0.26 3.48 -14.12
N PHE A 206 -0.42 4.55 -14.52
CA PHE A 206 -0.82 4.72 -15.90
C PHE A 206 0.40 4.84 -16.82
N TYR A 207 1.45 5.55 -16.39
CA TYR A 207 2.67 5.76 -17.17
C TYR A 207 3.51 4.50 -17.30
N SER A 208 3.56 3.66 -16.27
CA SER A 208 4.29 2.38 -16.31
C SER A 208 3.59 1.29 -17.16
N LYS A 209 2.36 1.51 -17.64
CA LYS A 209 1.60 0.56 -18.48
C LYS A 209 2.33 0.13 -19.74
N GLN A 210 3.17 0.99 -20.28
CA GLN A 210 3.66 0.88 -21.65
C GLN A 210 4.77 -0.18 -21.81
N HIS A 211 5.33 -0.69 -20.70
CA HIS A 211 6.52 -1.55 -20.73
C HIS A 211 6.23 -3.07 -20.71
N GLY A 212 4.97 -3.50 -20.62
CA GLY A 212 4.60 -4.92 -20.66
C GLY A 212 5.13 -5.77 -19.49
N GLU A 213 5.72 -5.17 -18.47
CA GLU A 213 6.29 -5.88 -17.32
C GLU A 213 5.20 -6.53 -16.43
N LYS A 214 5.54 -7.69 -15.83
CA LYS A 214 4.66 -8.41 -14.90
C LYS A 214 4.52 -7.72 -13.54
N ILE A 215 5.55 -6.98 -13.13
CA ILE A 215 5.60 -6.21 -11.89
C ILE A 215 5.98 -4.79 -12.27
N ILE A 216 5.18 -3.85 -11.79
CA ILE A 216 5.45 -2.41 -11.86
C ILE A 216 6.01 -2.01 -10.51
N TYR A 217 7.01 -1.15 -10.50
CA TYR A 217 7.56 -0.64 -9.26
C TYR A 217 7.18 0.81 -9.08
N SER A 218 6.48 1.08 -7.98
CA SER A 218 6.12 2.42 -7.57
C SER A 218 7.10 2.88 -6.52
N LEU A 219 7.85 3.93 -6.83
CA LEU A 219 8.67 4.65 -5.87
C LEU A 219 7.80 5.66 -5.15
N CYS A 220 7.80 5.58 -3.83
CA CYS A 220 7.20 6.59 -2.98
C CYS A 220 8.34 7.43 -2.42
N SER A 221 8.38 8.70 -2.79
CA SER A 221 9.53 9.58 -2.55
C SER A 221 9.11 10.81 -1.76
N SER A 222 10.00 11.27 -0.89
CA SER A 222 9.94 12.61 -0.35
C SER A 222 10.43 13.61 -1.40
N VAL A 223 9.65 14.65 -1.66
CA VAL A 223 9.94 15.62 -2.72
C VAL A 223 9.84 17.04 -2.16
N ALA A 224 10.96 17.75 -2.15
CA ALA A 224 11.06 19.14 -1.73
C ALA A 224 10.66 20.09 -2.89
N LEU A 225 9.42 20.54 -2.91
CA LEU A 225 8.86 21.28 -4.04
C LEU A 225 9.29 22.75 -4.08
N GLY A 226 9.58 23.37 -2.93
CA GLY A 226 9.92 24.78 -2.83
C GLY A 226 8.82 25.70 -3.41
N LYS A 227 9.26 26.77 -4.08
CA LYS A 227 8.38 27.71 -4.78
C LYS A 227 7.85 27.07 -6.08
N MET A 228 6.55 26.82 -6.14
CA MET A 228 5.87 26.18 -7.28
C MET A 228 5.34 27.20 -8.29
N LEU A 229 5.53 26.95 -9.59
CA LEU A 229 4.81 27.61 -10.67
C LEU A 229 3.59 26.78 -11.07
N HIS A 230 2.42 27.39 -11.15
CA HIS A 230 1.19 26.70 -11.55
C HIS A 230 1.05 26.73 -13.06
N ILE A 231 1.18 25.57 -13.71
CA ILE A 231 1.03 25.43 -15.16
C ILE A 231 -0.40 25.03 -15.46
N LYS A 232 -1.03 25.78 -16.38
CA LYS A 232 -2.44 25.63 -16.75
C LYS A 232 -2.66 25.21 -18.20
N ASP A 233 -1.58 25.04 -18.95
CA ASP A 233 -1.57 24.71 -20.38
C ASP A 233 -0.26 23.98 -20.76
N ARG A 234 -0.01 23.83 -22.06
CA ARG A 234 1.17 23.14 -22.61
C ARG A 234 2.33 24.10 -22.91
N SER A 235 2.38 25.29 -22.32
CA SER A 235 3.40 26.31 -22.67
C SER A 235 4.85 25.90 -22.36
N TYR A 236 5.04 24.85 -21.57
CA TYR A 236 6.36 24.31 -21.19
C TYR A 236 6.68 22.96 -21.83
N ASP A 237 5.93 22.54 -22.85
CA ASP A 237 6.21 21.29 -23.56
C ASP A 237 7.59 21.37 -24.25
N GLY A 238 8.55 20.55 -23.83
CA GLY A 238 9.92 20.59 -24.35
C GLY A 238 10.84 21.63 -23.71
N GLU A 239 10.32 22.51 -22.86
CA GLU A 239 11.04 23.67 -22.32
C GLU A 239 11.71 23.36 -20.98
N ASP A 240 12.70 24.16 -20.60
CA ASP A 240 13.24 24.10 -19.24
C ASP A 240 12.23 24.65 -18.22
N LEU A 241 12.25 24.15 -16.98
CA LEU A 241 11.40 24.70 -15.92
C LEU A 241 11.77 26.15 -15.64
N HIS A 242 10.76 26.99 -15.36
CA HIS A 242 10.95 28.44 -15.17
C HIS A 242 12.05 28.74 -14.14
N PRO A 243 13.05 29.58 -14.45
CA PRO A 243 14.24 29.78 -13.60
C PRO A 243 13.90 30.20 -12.15
N ASP A 244 12.94 31.11 -11.98
CA ASP A 244 12.53 31.66 -10.66
C ASP A 244 11.68 30.74 -9.77
N TYR A 245 11.48 29.48 -10.17
CA TYR A 245 10.69 28.49 -9.46
C TYR A 245 11.49 27.21 -9.26
N ASN A 246 11.17 26.45 -8.22
CA ASN A 246 11.84 25.19 -7.89
C ASN A 246 11.12 23.99 -8.51
N SER A 247 9.83 24.14 -8.81
CA SER A 247 9.00 23.09 -9.38
C SER A 247 7.81 23.67 -10.15
N HIS A 248 7.22 22.84 -10.99
CA HIS A 248 5.92 23.10 -11.61
C HIS A 248 4.85 22.26 -10.92
N TYR A 249 3.65 22.82 -10.79
CA TYR A 249 2.45 22.16 -10.31
C TYR A 249 1.39 22.19 -11.41
N ILE A 250 0.81 21.02 -11.69
CA ILE A 250 -0.17 20.82 -12.74
C ILE A 250 -1.39 20.09 -12.17
N ARG A 251 -2.58 20.54 -12.57
CA ARG A 251 -3.82 19.78 -12.42
C ARG A 251 -4.10 19.10 -13.75
N VAL A 252 -4.08 17.79 -13.75
CA VAL A 252 -4.20 16.98 -14.96
C VAL A 252 -5.57 16.31 -14.99
N ASP A 253 -6.26 16.47 -16.12
CA ASP A 253 -7.53 15.80 -16.38
C ASP A 253 -7.36 14.27 -16.29
N LYS A 254 -8.26 13.59 -15.58
CA LYS A 254 -8.15 12.14 -15.35
C LYS A 254 -8.28 11.30 -16.63
N ASN A 255 -8.80 11.87 -17.73
CA ASN A 255 -9.10 11.12 -18.95
C ASN A 255 -8.17 11.45 -20.13
N SER A 256 -7.74 12.71 -20.24
CA SER A 256 -6.99 13.22 -21.39
C SER A 256 -5.51 13.48 -21.11
N ASN A 257 -5.09 13.42 -19.84
CA ASN A 257 -3.75 13.80 -19.39
C ASN A 257 -3.32 15.22 -19.79
N ASN A 258 -4.30 16.11 -20.04
CA ASN A 258 -4.05 17.52 -20.33
C ASN A 258 -4.25 18.37 -19.07
N PRO A 259 -3.58 19.54 -18.97
CA PRO A 259 -3.88 20.52 -17.94
C PRO A 259 -5.33 20.93 -17.96
N ILE A 260 -5.96 20.99 -16.79
CA ILE A 260 -7.30 21.55 -16.65
C ILE A 260 -7.24 22.99 -16.15
N THR A 261 -8.15 23.81 -16.66
CA THR A 261 -8.30 25.22 -16.27
C THR A 261 -9.52 25.45 -15.38
N ASN A 262 -10.49 24.53 -15.39
CA ASN A 262 -11.73 24.62 -14.64
C ASN A 262 -11.60 23.93 -13.27
N ASP A 263 -11.93 24.66 -12.19
CA ASP A 263 -11.82 24.15 -10.82
C ASP A 263 -12.83 23.04 -10.48
N ASN A 264 -13.88 22.87 -11.29
CA ASN A 264 -14.93 21.86 -11.06
C ASN A 264 -14.62 20.49 -11.68
N ASP A 265 -13.60 20.40 -12.52
CA ASP A 265 -13.27 19.15 -13.19
C ASP A 265 -12.52 18.21 -12.26
N ASP A 266 -12.64 16.92 -12.52
CA ASP A 266 -12.04 15.87 -11.71
C ASP A 266 -10.58 15.67 -12.14
N TYR A 267 -9.61 15.85 -11.24
CA TYR A 267 -8.18 15.89 -11.62
C TYR A 267 -7.23 15.05 -10.77
N TYR A 268 -6.06 14.77 -11.33
CA TYR A 268 -4.86 14.36 -10.61
C TYR A 268 -3.91 15.55 -10.43
N LYS A 269 -3.10 15.53 -9.37
CA LYS A 269 -2.04 16.50 -9.14
C LYS A 269 -0.73 15.92 -9.62
N GLU A 270 0.00 16.68 -10.40
CA GLU A 270 1.32 16.34 -10.90
C GLU A 270 2.31 17.45 -10.58
N TYR A 271 3.52 17.06 -10.22
CA TYR A 271 4.61 17.97 -9.90
C TYR A 271 5.82 17.62 -10.74
N VAL A 272 6.53 18.63 -11.22
CA VAL A 272 7.79 18.48 -11.93
C VAL A 272 8.87 19.20 -11.16
N VAL A 273 9.95 18.52 -10.79
CA VAL A 273 11.10 19.12 -10.09
C VAL A 273 12.34 19.17 -10.99
N LYS A 274 13.20 20.16 -10.75
CA LYS A 274 14.36 20.47 -11.60
C LYS A 274 15.56 19.59 -11.32
N ASN A 275 15.72 19.18 -10.08
CA ASN A 275 16.98 18.66 -9.57
C ASN A 275 16.70 17.39 -8.77
N ASN A 276 17.62 16.42 -8.84
CA ASN A 276 17.46 15.16 -8.15
C ASN A 276 17.75 15.27 -6.65
N GLU A 277 18.46 16.32 -6.22
CA GLU A 277 18.63 16.66 -4.80
C GLU A 277 17.32 17.13 -4.14
N GLN A 278 16.27 17.38 -4.93
CA GLN A 278 14.92 17.63 -4.40
C GLN A 278 14.15 16.35 -4.07
N VAL A 279 14.73 15.17 -4.31
CA VAL A 279 14.03 13.89 -4.22
C VAL A 279 14.79 12.91 -3.34
N LEU A 280 14.06 12.27 -2.43
CA LEU A 280 14.53 11.15 -1.63
C LEU A 280 13.57 9.97 -1.79
N PRO A 281 13.96 8.89 -2.52
CA PRO A 281 13.20 7.65 -2.50
C PRO A 281 13.10 7.09 -1.08
N LEU A 282 11.88 6.78 -0.61
CA LEU A 282 11.64 6.22 0.74
C LEU A 282 11.20 4.75 0.66
N TYR A 283 10.28 4.44 -0.25
CA TYR A 283 9.69 3.11 -0.40
C TYR A 283 9.70 2.67 -1.86
N VAL A 284 9.93 1.38 -2.08
CA VAL A 284 9.65 0.72 -3.36
C VAL A 284 8.50 -0.24 -3.14
N ILE A 285 7.48 -0.11 -3.97
CA ILE A 285 6.29 -0.95 -3.90
C ILE A 285 6.20 -1.77 -5.18
N GLY A 286 6.32 -3.08 -5.04
CA GLY A 286 6.16 -4.05 -6.11
C GLY A 286 4.67 -4.31 -6.35
N LEU A 287 4.15 -3.74 -7.44
CA LEU A 287 2.76 -3.85 -7.86
C LEU A 287 2.62 -4.90 -8.96
N ARG A 288 1.84 -5.95 -8.70
CA ARG A 288 1.52 -6.95 -9.73
C ARG A 288 0.11 -6.73 -10.24
N ARG A 289 -0.03 -6.61 -11.56
CA ARG A 289 -1.36 -6.67 -12.16
C ARG A 289 -1.85 -8.09 -12.16
N THR A 290 -3.01 -8.29 -11.55
CA THR A 290 -3.74 -9.55 -11.64
C THR A 290 -5.04 -9.37 -12.42
N SER A 291 -5.22 -10.21 -13.43
CA SER A 291 -6.47 -10.43 -14.15
C SER A 291 -7.35 -11.49 -13.48
N LYS A 292 -6.86 -12.11 -12.41
CA LYS A 292 -7.49 -13.23 -11.70
C LYS A 292 -7.67 -12.86 -10.23
N PHE A 293 -8.71 -13.34 -9.57
CA PHE A 293 -8.80 -13.26 -8.11
C PHE A 293 -9.75 -14.33 -7.56
N VAL A 294 -9.61 -14.61 -6.27
CA VAL A 294 -10.56 -15.41 -5.50
C VAL A 294 -11.22 -14.50 -4.48
N LEU A 295 -12.53 -14.63 -4.31
CA LEU A 295 -13.26 -14.06 -3.18
C LEU A 295 -13.76 -15.21 -2.32
N TRP A 296 -13.28 -15.30 -1.10
CA TRP A 296 -13.77 -16.23 -0.10
C TRP A 296 -14.62 -15.48 0.92
N ARG A 297 -15.91 -15.76 0.92
CA ARG A 297 -16.86 -15.27 1.92
C ARG A 297 -17.11 -16.33 2.97
N ASP A 298 -16.69 -16.07 4.20
CA ASP A 298 -16.98 -16.88 5.37
C ASP A 298 -16.93 -16.02 6.63
N ALA A 299 -17.98 -16.06 7.44
CA ALA A 299 -18.07 -15.31 8.70
C ALA A 299 -16.94 -15.66 9.69
N GLU A 300 -16.34 -16.84 9.55
CA GLU A 300 -15.25 -17.32 10.41
C GLU A 300 -13.92 -17.43 9.66
N ILE A 301 -13.76 -16.76 8.49
CA ILE A 301 -12.55 -16.84 7.64
C ILE A 301 -11.25 -16.50 8.38
N GLY A 302 -11.32 -15.68 9.41
CA GLY A 302 -10.19 -15.28 10.25
C GLY A 302 -9.86 -16.26 11.38
N SER A 303 -10.57 -17.39 11.50
CA SER A 303 -10.43 -18.32 12.62
C SER A 303 -10.36 -19.79 12.19
N GLY A 304 -9.79 -20.62 13.06
CA GLY A 304 -9.76 -22.08 12.91
C GLY A 304 -9.04 -22.58 11.65
N GLU A 305 -9.60 -23.63 11.06
CA GLU A 305 -9.08 -24.32 9.87
C GLU A 305 -9.10 -23.43 8.62
N ASN A 306 -10.16 -22.64 8.44
CA ASN A 306 -10.34 -21.79 7.27
C ASN A 306 -9.29 -20.67 7.18
N ALA A 307 -8.84 -20.14 8.34
CA ALA A 307 -7.73 -19.19 8.38
C ALA A 307 -6.44 -19.80 7.83
N GLN A 308 -6.14 -21.06 8.18
CA GLN A 308 -4.94 -21.75 7.70
C GLN A 308 -4.99 -21.97 6.20
N ILE A 309 -6.10 -22.50 5.68
CA ILE A 309 -6.29 -22.70 4.24
C ILE A 309 -6.18 -21.37 3.50
N PHE A 310 -6.80 -20.31 4.01
CA PHE A 310 -6.74 -18.98 3.41
C PHE A 310 -5.31 -18.43 3.31
N GLN A 311 -4.47 -18.63 4.34
CA GLN A 311 -3.06 -18.25 4.29
C GLN A 311 -2.27 -19.06 3.27
N ILE A 312 -2.52 -20.38 3.19
CA ILE A 312 -1.90 -21.24 2.17
C ILE A 312 -2.28 -20.75 0.77
N LEU A 313 -3.55 -20.45 0.51
CA LEU A 313 -4.00 -19.88 -0.77
C LEU A 313 -3.25 -18.59 -1.11
N LYS A 314 -3.10 -17.68 -0.14
CA LYS A 314 -2.39 -16.40 -0.35
C LYS A 314 -0.91 -16.61 -0.70
N GLY A 315 -0.24 -17.54 -0.02
CA GLY A 315 1.17 -17.87 -0.28
C GLY A 315 1.38 -18.60 -1.60
N GLN A 316 0.47 -19.51 -1.96
CA GLN A 316 0.61 -20.38 -3.13
C GLN A 316 0.32 -19.64 -4.45
N TYR A 317 -0.69 -18.76 -4.48
CA TYR A 317 -1.19 -18.22 -5.73
C TYR A 317 -0.54 -16.89 -6.14
N GLY A 318 -0.39 -16.71 -7.45
CA GLY A 318 0.16 -15.53 -8.12
C GLY A 318 -0.81 -14.34 -8.27
N PHE A 319 -2.05 -14.50 -7.78
CA PHE A 319 -3.14 -13.53 -7.86
C PHE A 319 -3.73 -13.22 -6.48
N ASN A 320 -4.72 -12.32 -6.42
CA ASN A 320 -5.25 -11.83 -5.16
C ASN A 320 -6.32 -12.78 -4.61
N ILE A 321 -6.24 -13.06 -3.31
CA ILE A 321 -7.24 -13.82 -2.55
C ILE A 321 -7.85 -12.87 -1.52
N TYR A 322 -9.14 -12.60 -1.65
CA TYR A 322 -9.87 -11.70 -0.77
C TYR A 322 -10.73 -12.49 0.20
N ALA A 323 -10.70 -12.11 1.48
CA ALA A 323 -11.61 -12.59 2.50
C ALA A 323 -12.76 -11.59 2.69
N SER A 324 -13.92 -12.10 3.08
CA SER A 324 -15.07 -11.31 3.50
C SER A 324 -15.83 -12.06 4.58
N GLU A 325 -16.09 -11.41 5.71
CA GLU A 325 -16.87 -12.03 6.80
C GLU A 325 -18.37 -11.92 6.54
N THR A 326 -18.79 -10.86 5.87
CA THR A 326 -20.21 -10.62 5.55
C THR A 326 -20.52 -10.82 4.07
N SER A 327 -21.80 -11.08 3.76
CA SER A 327 -22.27 -11.14 2.36
C SER A 327 -22.18 -9.77 1.69
N ASP A 328 -22.54 -8.70 2.39
CA ASP A 328 -22.58 -7.34 1.83
C ASP A 328 -21.19 -6.86 1.40
N GLU A 329 -20.18 -7.04 2.26
CA GLU A 329 -18.79 -6.74 1.92
C GLU A 329 -18.31 -7.54 0.71
N GLY A 330 -18.64 -8.84 0.66
CA GLY A 330 -18.26 -9.73 -0.43
C GLY A 330 -18.89 -9.30 -1.75
N ILE A 331 -20.18 -8.94 -1.73
CA ILE A 331 -20.91 -8.44 -2.90
C ILE A 331 -20.36 -7.10 -3.38
N GLN A 332 -20.06 -6.16 -2.47
CA GLN A 332 -19.44 -4.89 -2.83
C GLN A 332 -18.04 -5.07 -3.42
N LEU A 333 -17.23 -5.97 -2.84
CA LEU A 333 -15.91 -6.30 -3.38
C LEU A 333 -16.04 -6.93 -4.77
N LEU A 334 -16.95 -7.89 -4.94
CA LEU A 334 -17.18 -8.55 -6.21
C LEU A 334 -17.57 -7.56 -7.32
N LYS A 335 -18.56 -6.67 -7.05
CA LYS A 335 -18.99 -5.62 -7.99
C LYS A 335 -17.83 -4.74 -8.43
N ARG A 336 -16.99 -4.28 -7.49
CA ARG A 336 -15.81 -3.43 -7.79
C ARG A 336 -14.77 -4.16 -8.64
N LYS A 337 -14.60 -5.46 -8.46
CA LYS A 337 -13.53 -6.23 -9.12
C LYS A 337 -13.92 -6.76 -10.50
N ILE A 338 -15.16 -7.21 -10.66
CA ILE A 338 -15.66 -7.78 -11.92
C ILE A 338 -15.72 -6.74 -13.04
N GLN A 339 -15.99 -5.46 -12.72
CA GLN A 339 -16.01 -4.36 -13.70
C GLN A 339 -14.72 -4.22 -14.53
N ASN A 340 -13.62 -4.84 -14.10
CA ASN A 340 -12.32 -4.80 -14.79
C ASN A 340 -12.03 -6.06 -15.64
N ASN A 341 -13.06 -6.80 -16.10
CA ASN A 341 -12.95 -8.04 -16.89
C ASN A 341 -12.02 -9.09 -16.24
N LYS A 342 -12.03 -9.17 -14.91
CA LYS A 342 -11.20 -10.12 -14.18
C LYS A 342 -11.90 -11.48 -14.11
N LYS A 343 -11.14 -12.55 -14.36
CA LYS A 343 -11.58 -13.92 -14.02
C LYS A 343 -11.66 -14.04 -12.50
N CYS A 344 -12.73 -14.65 -12.00
CA CYS A 344 -13.01 -14.77 -10.57
C CYS A 344 -13.45 -16.19 -10.23
N VAL A 345 -13.08 -16.65 -9.03
CA VAL A 345 -13.73 -17.76 -8.34
C VAL A 345 -14.30 -17.23 -7.03
N VAL A 346 -15.54 -17.59 -6.72
CA VAL A 346 -16.14 -17.32 -5.41
C VAL A 346 -16.15 -18.61 -4.59
N ILE A 347 -15.72 -18.50 -3.34
CA ILE A 347 -15.79 -19.56 -2.33
C ILE A 347 -16.70 -19.07 -1.21
N THR A 348 -17.56 -19.94 -0.72
CA THR A 348 -18.32 -19.71 0.52
C THR A 348 -18.47 -20.98 1.32
N ASN A 349 -18.79 -20.89 2.62
CA ASN A 349 -19.12 -22.06 3.43
C ASN A 349 -20.61 -22.40 3.46
N GLY A 350 -21.44 -21.63 2.73
CA GLY A 350 -22.88 -21.86 2.65
C GLY A 350 -23.67 -21.46 3.91
N SER A 351 -22.99 -21.21 5.03
CA SER A 351 -23.60 -20.78 6.29
C SER A 351 -23.97 -19.29 6.25
N ASN A 352 -24.76 -18.83 7.22
CA ASN A 352 -25.08 -17.40 7.41
C ASN A 352 -25.62 -16.72 6.13
N ASN A 353 -26.63 -17.29 5.46
CA ASN A 353 -27.16 -16.79 4.17
C ASN A 353 -26.20 -16.99 2.98
N GLY A 354 -25.49 -18.12 2.94
CA GLY A 354 -24.56 -18.45 1.86
C GLY A 354 -25.26 -18.72 0.52
N ASN A 355 -26.51 -19.22 0.55
CA ASN A 355 -27.35 -19.40 -0.64
C ASN A 355 -27.78 -18.04 -1.22
N GLU A 356 -28.22 -17.09 -0.39
CA GLU A 356 -28.53 -15.73 -0.86
C GLU A 356 -27.27 -15.05 -1.41
N PHE A 357 -26.13 -15.20 -0.75
CA PHE A 357 -24.85 -14.69 -1.24
C PHE A 357 -24.48 -15.26 -2.63
N ALA A 358 -24.61 -16.58 -2.83
CA ALA A 358 -24.36 -17.21 -4.11
C ALA A 358 -25.32 -16.71 -5.21
N HIS A 359 -26.60 -16.53 -4.85
CA HIS A 359 -27.60 -15.96 -5.74
C HIS A 359 -27.28 -14.51 -6.15
N GLU A 360 -26.89 -13.66 -5.20
CA GLU A 360 -26.45 -12.29 -5.47
C GLU A 360 -25.17 -12.23 -6.33
N CYS A 361 -24.22 -13.15 -6.11
CA CYS A 361 -23.04 -13.29 -6.98
C CYS A 361 -23.45 -13.56 -8.44
N ARG A 362 -24.43 -14.44 -8.66
CA ARG A 362 -24.95 -14.78 -9.99
C ARG A 362 -25.74 -13.64 -10.64
N LYS A 363 -26.40 -12.77 -9.87
CA LYS A 363 -27.00 -11.54 -10.39
C LYS A 363 -25.95 -10.58 -10.94
N ILE A 364 -24.78 -10.51 -10.32
CA ILE A 364 -23.66 -9.68 -10.80
C ILE A 364 -23.04 -10.29 -12.06
N CYS A 365 -22.78 -11.59 -12.05
CA CYS A 365 -22.21 -12.31 -13.18
C CYS A 365 -22.76 -13.73 -13.21
N SER A 366 -23.65 -13.99 -14.17
CA SER A 366 -24.38 -15.27 -14.27
C SER A 366 -23.47 -16.47 -14.49
N THR A 367 -22.25 -16.26 -15.00
CA THR A 367 -21.27 -17.30 -15.29
C THR A 367 -20.16 -17.44 -14.25
N ILE A 368 -20.27 -16.77 -13.10
CA ILE A 368 -19.24 -16.80 -12.08
C ILE A 368 -19.08 -18.22 -11.48
N PRO A 369 -17.89 -18.82 -11.48
CA PRO A 369 -17.62 -20.09 -10.82
C PRO A 369 -17.75 -19.95 -9.30
N ILE A 370 -18.54 -20.83 -8.68
CA ILE A 370 -18.80 -20.84 -7.23
C ILE A 370 -18.49 -22.23 -6.66
N LEU A 371 -17.72 -22.25 -5.58
CA LEU A 371 -17.46 -23.39 -4.72
C LEU A 371 -18.07 -23.16 -3.34
N VAL A 372 -18.77 -24.15 -2.81
CA VAL A 372 -19.22 -24.20 -1.42
C VAL A 372 -18.37 -25.20 -0.66
N TYR A 373 -17.55 -24.72 0.28
CA TYR A 373 -16.71 -25.55 1.15
C TYR A 373 -17.35 -25.68 2.53
N CYS A 374 -17.93 -26.84 2.83
CA CYS A 374 -18.77 -27.02 4.01
C CYS A 374 -18.78 -28.49 4.48
N ARG A 375 -18.96 -28.73 5.78
CA ARG A 375 -19.07 -30.09 6.33
C ARG A 375 -20.37 -30.80 5.94
N ASN A 376 -21.48 -30.07 5.79
CA ASN A 376 -22.78 -30.67 5.43
C ASN A 376 -23.03 -30.58 3.92
N VAL A 377 -22.25 -31.37 3.16
CA VAL A 377 -22.27 -31.37 1.69
C VAL A 377 -23.69 -31.61 1.16
N GLU A 378 -24.40 -32.60 1.68
CA GLU A 378 -25.73 -32.97 1.19
C GLU A 378 -26.74 -31.81 1.31
N TYR A 379 -26.76 -31.13 2.46
CA TYR A 379 -27.64 -29.97 2.65
C TYR A 379 -27.34 -28.87 1.64
N HIS A 380 -26.06 -28.51 1.47
CA HIS A 380 -25.69 -27.41 0.58
C HIS A 380 -25.84 -27.77 -0.90
N GLN A 381 -25.69 -29.04 -1.25
CA GLN A 381 -25.85 -29.53 -2.62
C GLN A 381 -27.29 -29.44 -3.11
N ARG A 382 -28.29 -29.57 -2.22
CA ARG A 382 -29.71 -29.41 -2.58
C ARG A 382 -30.01 -28.00 -3.09
N TRP A 383 -29.72 -26.96 -2.30
CA TRP A 383 -30.01 -25.59 -2.76
C TRP A 383 -29.05 -25.14 -3.87
N ALA A 384 -27.81 -25.64 -3.91
CA ALA A 384 -26.88 -25.37 -5.00
C ALA A 384 -27.42 -25.91 -6.34
N PHE A 385 -28.07 -27.08 -6.32
CA PHE A 385 -28.74 -27.66 -7.47
C PHE A 385 -29.98 -26.84 -7.88
N GLU A 386 -30.81 -26.43 -6.93
CA GLU A 386 -32.00 -25.60 -7.17
C GLU A 386 -31.66 -24.23 -7.76
N LEU A 387 -30.56 -23.61 -7.30
CA LEU A 387 -30.08 -22.33 -7.82
C LEU A 387 -29.67 -22.42 -9.30
N GLY A 388 -29.24 -23.60 -9.75
CA GLY A 388 -28.88 -23.88 -11.14
C GLY A 388 -27.76 -23.00 -11.71
N GLY A 389 -27.78 -22.82 -13.04
CA GLY A 389 -26.84 -21.97 -13.77
C GLY A 389 -25.62 -22.70 -14.35
N THR A 390 -24.80 -21.96 -15.10
CA THR A 390 -23.60 -22.49 -15.75
C THR A 390 -22.41 -21.56 -15.46
N PRO A 391 -21.30 -22.03 -14.87
CA PRO A 391 -21.05 -23.41 -14.45
C PRO A 391 -21.93 -23.80 -13.25
N ALA A 392 -22.16 -25.10 -13.03
CA ALA A 392 -22.82 -25.57 -11.82
C ALA A 392 -21.98 -25.22 -10.58
N ILE A 393 -22.66 -25.01 -9.44
CA ILE A 393 -22.00 -24.77 -8.16
C ILE A 393 -21.41 -26.09 -7.66
N LYS A 394 -20.11 -26.10 -7.34
CA LYS A 394 -19.45 -27.27 -6.71
C LYS A 394 -19.65 -27.17 -5.20
N VAL A 395 -19.94 -28.28 -4.54
CA VAL A 395 -20.05 -28.38 -3.09
C VAL A 395 -19.10 -29.48 -2.62
N THR A 396 -18.33 -29.24 -1.56
CA THR A 396 -17.33 -30.18 -1.05
C THR A 396 -17.03 -29.93 0.43
N ASP A 397 -16.60 -30.96 1.14
CA ASP A 397 -16.01 -30.92 2.48
C ASP A 397 -14.49 -31.17 2.47
N ASN A 398 -13.89 -31.36 1.30
CA ASN A 398 -12.47 -31.63 1.14
C ASN A 398 -11.70 -30.36 0.78
N GLU A 399 -10.72 -29.97 1.59
CA GLU A 399 -9.89 -28.79 1.33
C GLU A 399 -9.14 -28.86 0.00
N MET A 400 -8.72 -30.05 -0.44
CA MET A 400 -7.97 -30.24 -1.69
C MET A 400 -8.80 -29.84 -2.91
N ASP A 401 -10.12 -30.03 -2.84
CA ASP A 401 -11.03 -29.62 -3.90
C ASP A 401 -11.05 -28.11 -4.13
N ILE A 402 -10.70 -27.31 -3.11
CA ILE A 402 -10.58 -25.85 -3.23
C ILE A 402 -9.47 -25.50 -4.21
N PHE A 403 -8.28 -26.08 -3.99
CA PHE A 403 -7.10 -25.85 -4.82
C PHE A 403 -7.31 -26.36 -6.25
N GLU A 404 -7.85 -27.57 -6.40
CA GLU A 404 -8.16 -28.14 -7.71
C GLU A 404 -9.16 -27.27 -8.48
N TYR A 405 -10.21 -26.80 -7.81
CA TYR A 405 -11.22 -25.94 -8.42
C TYR A 405 -10.63 -24.60 -8.87
N ILE A 406 -9.81 -23.97 -8.03
CA ILE A 406 -9.09 -22.74 -8.38
C ILE A 406 -8.17 -22.98 -9.58
N ASN A 407 -7.38 -24.06 -9.59
CA ASN A 407 -6.45 -24.37 -10.67
C ASN A 407 -7.17 -24.56 -12.01
N LYS A 408 -8.23 -25.38 -12.02
CA LYS A 408 -9.04 -25.65 -13.20
C LYS A 408 -9.63 -24.38 -13.80
N ILE A 409 -10.14 -23.49 -12.96
CA ILE A 409 -10.85 -22.29 -13.43
C ILE A 409 -9.88 -21.15 -13.75
N LEU A 410 -8.92 -20.88 -12.89
CA LEU A 410 -8.08 -19.69 -12.98
C LEU A 410 -6.70 -19.96 -13.57
N ILE A 411 -6.21 -21.19 -13.71
CA ILE A 411 -4.85 -21.44 -14.23
C ILE A 411 -4.89 -22.15 -15.58
N GLU A 412 -5.70 -23.20 -15.70
CA GLU A 412 -5.79 -24.02 -16.92
C GLU A 412 -6.54 -23.35 -18.07
N THR A 413 -7.24 -22.24 -17.81
CA THR A 413 -7.95 -21.42 -18.81
C THR A 413 -7.35 -20.04 -19.00
#